data_AF-A0A1V6SVY9-F1
#
_entry.id   AF-A0A1V6SVY9-F1
#
_cell.length_a   1.000
_cell.length_b   1.000
_cell.length_c   1.000
_cell.angle_alpha   90.00
_cell.angle_beta   90.00
_cell.angle_gamma   90.00
#
_symmetry.space_group_name_H-M   'P 1'
#
loop_
_entity.id
_entity.type
_entity.pdbx_description
1 polymer ?
#
loop_
_entity_poly.entity_id
_entity_poly.type
_entity_poly.pdbx_seq_one_letter_code
_entity_poly.pdbx_strand_id
1 'polypeptide(L)'
;MGRLIKNHWGRLIILTAAAYQVASAVEGFIWPKVFWDFISRNLDAAVAPVPVLQILNLIMGLVGIAWEWPLKPLAGSIPHRSIEIRLIIYPLSALLAALLYQGTDPAIYYLIGIGVYFWAYSEGELVPFSVPLLVYWDSAISPNIMSNNTRLLHNKSHDERPRKPYNIYYTIPYYKLFFYSYTFIGSFTFAWITDYLPTAGKACLWIGFAITCGLLITIHPSICTERMRTDEGGKPARVRRPLIGFKRYEVALDVDGINNGLYGATDGNSDLRLHDGCRYGYARIRI
;
A
#
# COMPACT_ATOMS: atom_id res chain seq x y z
N MET A 1 5.32 -19.66 8.23
CA MET A 1 5.14 -18.28 7.70
C MET A 1 5.88 -18.21 6.37
N GLY A 2 5.23 -17.76 5.30
CA GLY A 2 5.82 -17.70 3.96
C GLY A 2 6.92 -16.64 3.88
N ARG A 3 8.09 -17.00 3.34
CA ARG A 3 9.22 -16.08 3.15
C ARG A 3 8.88 -15.12 2.01
N LEU A 4 8.96 -13.80 2.25
CA LEU A 4 8.72 -12.79 1.23
C LEU A 4 9.80 -12.93 0.12
N ILE A 5 9.38 -13.20 -1.11
CA ILE A 5 10.31 -13.27 -2.25
C ILE A 5 10.51 -11.84 -2.77
N LYS A 6 11.59 -11.19 -2.37
CA LYS A 6 11.85 -9.76 -2.63
C LYS A 6 11.93 -9.46 -4.10
N ASN A 7 12.41 -10.41 -4.89
CA ASN A 7 12.44 -10.32 -6.34
C ASN A 7 11.04 -10.14 -6.98
N HIS A 8 10.03 -10.88 -6.52
CA HIS A 8 8.65 -10.69 -7.00
C HIS A 8 8.08 -9.35 -6.58
N TRP A 9 8.41 -8.91 -5.37
CA TRP A 9 7.98 -7.61 -4.87
C TRP A 9 8.61 -6.47 -5.67
N GLY A 10 9.91 -6.53 -5.95
CA GLY A 10 10.62 -5.59 -6.82
C GLY A 10 10.03 -5.55 -8.23
N ARG A 11 9.72 -6.72 -8.81
CA ARG A 11 9.06 -6.84 -10.11
C ARG A 11 7.70 -6.14 -10.15
N LEU A 12 6.88 -6.31 -9.12
CA LEU A 12 5.58 -5.66 -9.05
C LEU A 12 5.71 -4.12 -8.99
N ILE A 13 6.67 -3.63 -8.20
CA ILE A 13 6.94 -2.20 -8.09
C ILE A 13 7.39 -1.63 -9.43
N ILE A 14 8.31 -2.31 -10.12
CA ILE A 14 8.85 -1.86 -11.40
C ILE A 14 7.80 -1.95 -12.52
N LEU A 15 6.94 -2.97 -12.53
CA LEU A 15 5.80 -3.03 -13.43
C LEU A 15 4.87 -1.83 -13.24
N THR A 16 4.64 -1.45 -11.99
CA THR A 16 3.85 -0.27 -11.66
C THR A 16 4.56 0.99 -12.15
N ALA A 17 5.86 1.14 -11.87
CA ALA A 17 6.67 2.28 -12.32
C ALA A 17 6.65 2.43 -13.86
N ALA A 18 6.78 1.32 -14.58
CA ALA A 18 6.78 1.31 -16.04
C ALA A 18 5.41 1.69 -16.64
N ALA A 19 4.30 1.22 -16.04
CA ALA A 19 2.96 1.64 -16.43
C ALA A 19 2.74 3.14 -16.23
N TYR A 20 3.18 3.68 -15.08
CA TYR A 20 3.14 5.12 -14.83
C TYR A 20 4.06 5.91 -15.78
N GLN A 21 5.23 5.38 -16.14
CA GLN A 21 6.13 6.02 -17.10
C GLN A 21 5.50 6.13 -18.50
N VAL A 22 4.76 5.12 -18.94
CA VAL A 22 4.01 5.18 -20.20
C VAL A 22 2.92 6.24 -20.16
N ALA A 23 2.10 6.26 -19.09
CA ALA A 23 1.04 7.26 -18.92
C ALA A 23 1.61 8.69 -18.89
N SER A 24 2.71 8.87 -18.15
CA SER A 24 3.47 10.11 -18.04
C SER A 24 4.02 10.58 -19.39
N ALA A 25 4.59 9.67 -20.19
CA ALA A 25 5.08 10.00 -21.53
C ALA A 25 3.95 10.48 -22.45
N VAL A 26 2.79 9.82 -22.41
CA VAL A 26 1.59 10.23 -23.17
C VAL A 26 1.13 11.63 -22.77
N GLU A 27 1.05 11.91 -21.47
CA GLU A 27 0.69 13.23 -20.96
C GLU A 27 1.73 14.30 -21.34
N GLY A 28 3.02 13.93 -21.35
CA GLY A 28 4.12 14.80 -21.79
C GLY A 28 4.05 15.19 -23.28
N PHE A 29 3.34 14.46 -24.13
CA PHE A 29 3.06 14.90 -25.50
C PHE A 29 1.99 16.01 -25.55
N ILE A 30 1.04 15.98 -24.62
CA ILE A 30 -0.03 16.99 -24.51
C ILE A 30 0.52 18.26 -23.86
N TRP A 31 1.33 18.09 -22.80
CA TRP A 31 1.94 19.20 -22.09
C TRP A 31 3.46 19.03 -21.95
N PRO A 32 4.23 19.45 -22.98
CA PRO A 32 5.68 19.26 -23.01
C PRO A 32 6.37 20.17 -22.00
N LYS A 33 6.71 19.63 -20.83
CA LYS A 33 7.46 20.32 -19.77
C LYS A 33 8.61 19.47 -19.22
N VAL A 34 9.78 20.11 -19.09
CA VAL A 34 10.91 19.56 -18.33
C VAL A 34 10.63 19.75 -16.85
N PHE A 35 10.99 18.77 -16.01
CA PHE A 35 10.80 18.90 -14.56
C PHE A 35 11.53 20.12 -13.98
N TRP A 36 12.75 20.39 -14.43
CA TRP A 36 13.62 21.48 -13.98
C TRP A 36 13.46 22.81 -14.71
N ASP A 37 12.38 23.02 -15.47
CA ASP A 37 12.12 24.27 -16.20
C ASP A 37 12.12 25.51 -15.26
N PHE A 38 11.81 25.33 -13.97
CA PHE A 38 11.89 26.40 -12.97
C PHE A 38 13.33 26.81 -12.57
N ILE A 39 14.35 25.98 -12.86
CA ILE A 39 15.76 26.26 -12.58
C ILE A 39 16.50 26.67 -13.86
N SER A 40 16.27 25.96 -14.97
CA SER A 40 16.97 26.20 -16.22
C SER A 40 16.14 25.76 -17.43
N ARG A 41 16.16 26.58 -18.48
CA ARG A 41 15.48 26.33 -19.77
C ARG A 41 16.36 25.64 -20.81
N ASN A 42 17.60 25.28 -20.45
CA ASN A 42 18.56 24.68 -21.39
C ASN A 42 18.13 23.30 -21.91
N LEU A 43 17.21 22.63 -21.20
CA LEU A 43 16.71 21.30 -21.53
C LEU A 43 15.37 21.34 -22.29
N ASP A 44 14.76 22.50 -22.48
CA ASP A 44 13.44 22.63 -23.11
C ASP A 44 13.43 22.10 -24.55
N ALA A 45 14.57 22.26 -25.25
CA ALA A 45 14.80 21.73 -26.59
C ALA A 45 14.61 20.20 -26.70
N ALA A 46 14.75 19.45 -25.60
CA ALA A 46 14.58 18.00 -25.56
C ALA A 46 13.10 17.56 -25.46
N VAL A 47 12.19 18.51 -25.17
CA VAL A 47 10.77 18.26 -24.90
C VAL A 47 9.89 18.98 -25.92
N ALA A 48 10.35 20.14 -26.43
CA ALA A 48 9.75 20.88 -27.55
C ALA A 48 10.84 21.62 -28.35
N PRO A 49 10.75 21.71 -29.69
CA PRO A 49 9.68 21.22 -30.57
C PRO A 49 9.80 19.73 -30.93
N VAL A 50 10.97 19.11 -30.69
CA VAL A 50 11.18 17.68 -30.95
C VAL A 50 10.96 16.92 -29.63
N PRO A 51 9.93 16.06 -29.52
CA PRO A 51 9.56 15.41 -28.27
C PRO A 51 10.46 14.19 -27.97
N VAL A 52 11.78 14.41 -27.93
CA VAL A 52 12.78 13.35 -27.74
C VAL A 52 12.57 12.67 -26.39
N LEU A 53 12.36 13.46 -25.33
CA LEU A 53 12.25 12.95 -23.97
C LEU A 53 10.99 12.11 -23.76
N GLN A 54 9.87 12.49 -24.39
CA GLN A 54 8.61 11.74 -24.35
C GLN A 54 8.74 10.41 -25.09
N ILE A 55 9.37 10.41 -26.27
CA ILE A 55 9.63 9.19 -27.03
C ILE A 55 10.52 8.23 -26.24
N LEU A 56 11.60 8.73 -25.63
CA LEU A 56 12.49 7.91 -24.81
C LEU A 56 11.76 7.34 -23.58
N ASN A 57 10.96 8.14 -22.86
CA ASN A 57 10.18 7.64 -21.73
C ASN A 57 9.13 6.61 -22.16
N LEU A 58 8.47 6.82 -23.30
CA LEU A 58 7.49 5.88 -23.84
C LEU A 58 8.14 4.53 -24.19
N ILE A 59 9.28 4.56 -24.88
CA ILE A 59 10.05 3.35 -25.23
C ILE A 59 10.51 2.64 -23.95
N MET A 60 11.12 3.36 -23.00
CA MET A 60 11.63 2.77 -21.77
C MET A 60 10.52 2.19 -20.89
N GLY A 61 9.36 2.85 -20.83
CA GLY A 61 8.18 2.33 -20.12
C GLY A 61 7.62 1.06 -20.78
N LEU A 62 7.49 1.03 -22.11
CA LEU A 62 7.03 -0.16 -22.84
C LEU A 62 8.03 -1.32 -22.71
N VAL A 63 9.33 -1.04 -22.80
CA VAL A 63 10.39 -2.02 -22.55
C VAL A 63 10.33 -2.53 -21.11
N GLY A 64 10.13 -1.64 -20.13
CA GLY A 64 9.99 -2.02 -18.71
C GLY A 64 8.81 -2.97 -18.48
N ILE A 65 7.66 -2.69 -19.08
CA ILE A 65 6.49 -3.58 -19.02
C ILE A 65 6.78 -4.91 -19.72
N ALA A 66 7.28 -4.89 -20.96
CA ALA A 66 7.55 -6.10 -21.73
C ALA A 66 8.62 -6.99 -21.07
N TRP A 67 9.61 -6.37 -20.42
CA TRP A 67 10.68 -7.05 -19.71
C TRP A 67 10.20 -7.66 -18.40
N GLU A 68 9.35 -6.98 -17.63
CA GLU A 68 8.92 -7.51 -16.33
C GLU A 68 7.65 -8.37 -16.40
N TRP A 69 6.86 -8.23 -17.47
CA TRP A 69 5.68 -9.05 -17.66
C TRP A 69 6.08 -10.48 -18.04
N PRO A 70 5.59 -11.51 -17.33
CA PRO A 70 5.86 -12.90 -17.66
C PRO A 70 5.01 -13.36 -18.87
N LEU A 71 5.22 -12.76 -20.05
CA LEU A 71 4.59 -13.21 -21.30
C LEU A 71 5.20 -14.55 -21.70
N LYS A 72 4.35 -15.55 -21.98
CA LYS A 72 4.74 -16.90 -22.43
C LYS A 72 5.82 -16.94 -23.55
N PRO A 73 5.85 -16.04 -24.56
CA PRO A 73 6.91 -16.02 -25.56
C PRO A 73 8.25 -15.37 -25.13
N LEU A 74 8.28 -14.55 -24.07
CA LEU A 74 9.49 -13.86 -23.59
C LEU A 74 10.08 -14.48 -22.31
N ALA A 75 9.32 -15.36 -21.66
CA ALA A 75 9.71 -16.05 -20.44
C ALA A 75 10.92 -16.96 -20.69
N GLY A 76 12.10 -16.56 -20.19
CA GLY A 76 13.34 -17.36 -20.26
C GLY A 76 14.51 -16.69 -20.98
N SER A 77 14.35 -15.48 -21.53
CA SER A 77 15.47 -14.72 -22.10
C SER A 77 16.48 -14.29 -21.00
N ILE A 78 17.78 -14.24 -21.35
CA ILE A 78 18.88 -13.77 -20.48
C ILE A 78 18.52 -12.47 -19.72
N PRO A 79 18.00 -11.41 -20.38
CA PRO A 79 17.55 -10.20 -19.70
C PRO A 79 16.49 -10.46 -18.62
N HIS A 80 15.57 -11.39 -18.83
CA HIS A 80 14.53 -11.74 -17.86
C HIS A 80 15.08 -12.44 -16.62
N ARG A 81 16.24 -13.10 -16.72
CA ARG A 81 16.85 -13.91 -15.64
C ARG A 81 17.80 -13.11 -14.74
N SER A 82 18.42 -12.07 -15.26
CA SER A 82 19.50 -11.37 -14.57
C SER A 82 19.03 -10.15 -13.81
N ILE A 83 19.15 -10.20 -12.48
CA ILE A 83 18.91 -9.05 -11.59
C ILE A 83 19.94 -7.94 -11.84
N GLU A 84 21.19 -8.30 -12.19
CA GLU A 84 22.26 -7.35 -12.50
C GLU A 84 21.88 -6.39 -13.65
N ILE A 85 21.31 -6.92 -14.72
CA ILE A 85 20.90 -6.12 -15.89
C ILE A 85 19.78 -5.14 -15.50
N ARG A 86 18.86 -5.57 -14.64
CA ARG A 86 17.79 -4.72 -14.09
C ARG A 86 18.35 -3.56 -13.28
N LEU A 87 19.36 -3.82 -12.45
CA LEU A 87 20.06 -2.81 -11.67
C LEU A 87 20.85 -1.80 -12.52
N ILE A 88 21.19 -2.13 -13.76
CA ILE A 88 21.85 -1.21 -14.69
C ILE A 88 20.82 -0.37 -15.47
N ILE A 89 19.73 -0.99 -15.91
CA ILE A 89 18.75 -0.35 -16.81
C ILE A 89 17.75 0.53 -16.07
N TYR A 90 17.26 0.11 -14.90
CA TYR A 90 16.25 0.89 -14.19
C TYR A 90 16.72 2.24 -13.64
N PRO A 91 18.00 2.44 -13.25
CA PRO A 91 18.52 3.78 -12.98
C PRO A 91 18.42 4.72 -14.20
N LEU A 92 18.62 4.20 -15.41
CA LEU A 92 18.46 4.99 -16.64
C LEU A 92 16.98 5.33 -16.87
N SER A 93 16.07 4.39 -16.67
CA SER A 93 14.61 4.66 -16.71
C SER A 93 14.20 5.71 -15.68
N ALA A 94 14.72 5.63 -14.45
CA ALA A 94 14.45 6.58 -13.39
C ALA A 94 14.93 7.99 -13.75
N LEU A 95 16.13 8.11 -14.33
CA LEU A 95 16.69 9.39 -14.77
C LEU A 95 15.85 10.03 -15.88
N LEU A 96 15.48 9.25 -16.89
CA LEU A 96 14.65 9.74 -18.00
C LEU A 96 13.25 10.16 -17.51
N ALA A 97 12.67 9.41 -16.58
CA ALA A 97 11.41 9.75 -15.94
C ALA A 97 11.53 11.05 -15.12
N ALA A 98 12.61 11.22 -14.35
CA ALA A 98 12.83 12.42 -13.55
C ALA A 98 13.00 13.70 -14.37
N LEU A 99 13.49 13.60 -15.61
CA LEU A 99 13.63 14.74 -16.53
C LEU A 99 12.28 15.24 -17.08
N LEU A 100 11.30 14.36 -17.20
CA LEU A 100 9.96 14.73 -17.65
C LEU A 100 9.15 15.23 -16.47
N TYR A 101 8.47 16.37 -16.58
CA TYR A 101 7.72 16.96 -15.48
C TYR A 101 6.67 15.98 -14.89
N GLN A 102 5.91 15.33 -15.77
CA GLN A 102 4.91 14.32 -15.42
C GLN A 102 5.54 13.00 -14.95
N GLY A 103 6.87 12.83 -15.06
CA GLY A 103 7.58 11.57 -14.82
C GLY A 103 8.17 11.43 -13.41
N THR A 104 7.88 12.39 -12.53
CA THR A 104 8.38 12.39 -11.16
C THR A 104 7.91 11.17 -10.36
N ASP A 105 6.61 10.83 -10.44
CA ASP A 105 6.04 9.67 -9.75
C ASP A 105 6.69 8.34 -10.19
N PRO A 106 6.76 8.01 -11.51
CA PRO A 106 7.43 6.80 -11.94
C PRO A 106 8.92 6.78 -11.57
N ALA A 107 9.61 7.92 -11.57
CA ALA A 107 11.01 8.00 -11.14
C ALA A 107 11.20 7.54 -9.68
N ILE A 108 10.33 7.99 -8.78
CA ILE A 108 10.36 7.57 -7.36
C ILE A 108 10.10 6.07 -7.24
N TYR A 109 9.12 5.54 -7.98
CA TYR A 109 8.81 4.11 -7.95
C TYR A 109 9.95 3.26 -8.52
N TYR A 110 10.66 3.73 -9.56
CA TYR A 110 11.87 3.08 -10.02
C TYR A 110 12.95 3.05 -8.96
N LEU A 111 13.21 4.15 -8.24
CA LEU A 111 14.21 4.18 -7.16
C LEU A 111 13.89 3.19 -6.04
N ILE A 112 12.62 3.09 -5.63
CA ILE A 112 12.17 2.11 -4.64
C ILE A 112 12.38 0.69 -5.19
N GLY A 113 11.93 0.41 -6.40
CA GLY A 113 12.07 -0.92 -7.03
C GLY A 113 13.53 -1.34 -7.21
N ILE A 114 14.43 -0.41 -7.55
CA ILE A 114 15.89 -0.63 -7.59
C ILE A 114 16.42 -0.98 -6.21
N GLY A 115 16.00 -0.27 -5.15
CA GLY A 115 16.39 -0.58 -3.78
C GLY A 115 15.97 -1.98 -3.35
N VAL A 116 14.76 -2.40 -3.74
CA VAL A 116 14.27 -3.76 -3.51
C VAL A 116 15.06 -4.79 -4.30
N TYR A 117 15.39 -4.51 -5.56
CA TYR A 117 16.23 -5.40 -6.37
C TYR A 117 17.66 -5.50 -5.86
N PHE A 118 18.24 -4.41 -5.38
CA PHE A 118 19.55 -4.41 -4.74
C PHE A 118 19.53 -5.26 -3.46
N TRP A 119 18.46 -5.16 -2.67
CA TRP A 119 18.27 -6.02 -1.51
C TRP A 119 18.17 -7.50 -1.90
N ALA A 120 17.33 -7.83 -2.90
CA ALA A 120 17.22 -9.19 -3.41
C ALA A 120 18.57 -9.74 -3.93
N TYR A 121 19.35 -8.89 -4.61
CA TYR A 121 20.70 -9.22 -5.08
C TYR A 121 21.67 -9.49 -3.93
N SER A 122 21.66 -8.65 -2.88
CA SER A 122 22.53 -8.81 -1.70
C SER A 122 22.28 -10.10 -0.92
N GLU A 123 21.07 -10.66 -1.01
CA GLU A 123 20.70 -11.94 -0.39
C GLU A 123 20.85 -13.14 -1.33
N GLY A 124 21.31 -12.92 -2.56
CA GLY A 124 21.50 -13.98 -3.56
C GLY A 124 20.19 -14.61 -4.06
N GLU A 125 19.07 -13.89 -4.01
CA GLU A 125 17.80 -14.40 -4.56
C GLU A 125 17.90 -14.54 -6.09
N LEU A 126 17.56 -15.71 -6.62
CA LEU A 126 17.44 -15.93 -8.07
C LEU A 126 16.03 -15.56 -8.55
N VAL A 127 15.89 -15.10 -9.79
CA VAL A 127 14.57 -14.87 -10.42
C VAL A 127 13.91 -16.22 -10.65
N PRO A 128 12.79 -16.56 -9.98
CA PRO A 128 12.11 -17.81 -10.21
C PRO A 128 11.40 -17.78 -11.57
N PHE A 129 11.44 -18.93 -12.25
CA PHE A 129 10.71 -19.19 -13.49
C PHE A 129 9.20 -19.01 -13.24
N SER A 130 8.56 -18.26 -14.13
CA SER A 130 7.18 -17.82 -14.06
C SER A 130 6.20 -18.98 -13.89
N VAL A 131 5.70 -19.21 -12.68
CA VAL A 131 4.35 -19.76 -12.53
C VAL A 131 3.41 -18.56 -12.56
N PRO A 132 2.42 -18.51 -13.46
CA PRO A 132 1.45 -17.41 -13.50
C PRO A 132 0.83 -17.23 -12.11
N LEU A 133 0.69 -15.99 -11.65
CA LEU A 133 0.00 -15.69 -10.37
C LEU A 133 -1.39 -16.35 -10.30
N LEU A 134 -2.01 -16.63 -11.45
CA LEU A 134 -3.27 -17.38 -11.57
C LEU A 134 -3.22 -18.84 -11.11
N VAL A 135 -2.07 -19.52 -11.18
CA VAL A 135 -1.96 -20.94 -10.80
C VAL A 135 -1.78 -21.10 -9.28
N TYR A 136 -1.25 -20.07 -8.58
CA TYR A 136 -1.10 -20.12 -7.13
C TYR A 136 -2.44 -19.98 -6.38
N TRP A 137 -3.44 -19.35 -7.01
CA TRP A 137 -4.80 -19.23 -6.48
C TRP A 137 -5.63 -20.51 -6.60
N ASP A 138 -5.39 -21.34 -7.62
CA ASP A 138 -6.10 -22.62 -7.78
C ASP A 138 -5.64 -23.70 -6.78
N SER A 139 -4.37 -23.67 -6.35
CA SER A 139 -3.85 -24.64 -5.36
C SER A 139 -4.26 -24.35 -3.91
N ALA A 140 -4.80 -23.17 -3.62
CA ALA A 140 -5.28 -22.79 -2.28
C ALA A 140 -6.76 -23.13 -2.04
N ILE A 141 -7.47 -23.62 -3.06
CA ILE A 141 -8.90 -23.94 -3.02
C ILE A 141 -9.06 -25.44 -3.31
N SER A 142 -8.70 -26.28 -2.34
CA SER A 142 -9.14 -27.68 -2.31
C SER A 142 -10.21 -27.82 -1.21
N PRO A 143 -11.51 -27.83 -1.56
CA PRO A 143 -12.59 -27.96 -0.59
C PRO A 143 -12.86 -29.44 -0.36
N ASN A 144 -12.12 -30.08 0.53
CA ASN A 144 -12.51 -31.37 1.10
C ASN A 144 -11.78 -31.57 2.42
N ILE A 145 -12.39 -31.11 3.51
CA ILE A 145 -12.42 -31.73 4.84
C ILE A 145 -13.35 -30.88 5.70
N MET A 146 -14.20 -31.56 6.48
CA MET A 146 -15.00 -31.03 7.60
C MET A 146 -16.47 -30.67 7.35
N SER A 147 -17.17 -31.52 6.58
CA SER A 147 -18.55 -31.88 6.92
C SER A 147 -18.50 -32.86 8.10
N ASN A 148 -18.74 -32.44 9.36
CA ASN A 148 -19.35 -33.30 10.41
C ASN A 148 -19.56 -32.73 11.84
N ASN A 149 -19.45 -31.42 12.12
CA ASN A 149 -19.63 -30.93 13.51
C ASN A 149 -20.78 -29.92 13.69
N THR A 150 -21.97 -30.22 13.16
CA THR A 150 -23.19 -29.42 13.38
C THR A 150 -24.29 -30.21 14.08
N ARG A 151 -23.93 -30.94 15.14
CA ARG A 151 -24.86 -31.35 16.19
C ARG A 151 -24.17 -31.20 17.53
N LEU A 152 -24.93 -30.70 18.50
CA LEU A 152 -24.53 -30.36 19.87
C LEU A 152 -23.99 -28.93 20.00
N LEU A 153 -24.89 -27.97 20.27
CA LEU A 153 -24.96 -27.41 21.61
C LEU A 153 -26.33 -26.74 21.81
N HIS A 154 -27.17 -27.51 22.51
CA HIS A 154 -28.46 -27.12 23.04
C HIS A 154 -28.26 -26.09 24.17
N ASN A 155 -29.06 -25.01 24.10
CA ASN A 155 -29.63 -24.22 25.19
C ASN A 155 -28.90 -24.22 26.55
N LYS A 156 -28.37 -23.07 26.99
CA LYS A 156 -28.24 -22.78 28.42
C LYS A 156 -28.44 -21.30 28.74
N SER A 157 -29.27 -21.12 29.75
CA SER A 157 -29.92 -19.96 30.32
C SER A 157 -28.98 -18.86 30.85
N HIS A 158 -29.59 -17.67 30.98
CA HIS A 158 -29.13 -16.57 31.82
C HIS A 158 -28.82 -17.05 33.24
N ASP A 159 -27.56 -16.90 33.66
CA ASP A 159 -27.19 -16.48 35.01
C ASP A 159 -25.71 -16.06 35.06
N GLU A 160 -25.44 -15.17 36.01
CA GLU A 160 -24.24 -14.37 36.23
C GLU A 160 -22.92 -15.15 36.06
N ARG A 161 -22.21 -14.88 34.97
CA ARG A 161 -20.83 -15.35 34.76
C ARG A 161 -19.84 -14.26 35.18
N PRO A 162 -18.69 -14.60 35.79
CA PRO A 162 -17.60 -13.66 35.96
C PRO A 162 -17.29 -13.02 34.61
N ARG A 163 -17.22 -11.68 34.55
CA ARG A 163 -17.00 -10.95 33.30
C ARG A 163 -15.72 -11.46 32.67
N LYS A 164 -15.85 -12.24 31.60
CA LYS A 164 -14.71 -12.70 30.82
C LYS A 164 -13.93 -11.49 30.30
N PRO A 165 -12.59 -11.53 30.27
CA PRO A 165 -11.80 -10.44 29.73
C PRO A 165 -12.18 -10.24 28.25
N TYR A 166 -12.66 -9.05 27.91
CA TYR A 166 -13.00 -8.67 26.54
C TYR A 166 -12.08 -7.56 26.05
N ASN A 167 -11.82 -7.56 24.75
CA ASN A 167 -10.96 -6.63 24.07
C ASN A 167 -11.80 -5.72 23.16
N ILE A 168 -11.57 -4.41 23.19
CA ILE A 168 -12.40 -3.45 22.45
C ILE A 168 -11.68 -3.04 21.17
N TYR A 169 -12.18 -3.50 20.04
CA TYR A 169 -11.64 -3.18 18.73
C TYR A 169 -12.47 -2.10 18.04
N TYR A 170 -11.78 -1.22 17.31
CA TYR A 170 -12.42 -0.24 16.45
C TYR A 170 -12.20 -0.66 15.00
N THR A 171 -13.27 -1.03 14.31
CA THR A 171 -13.23 -1.43 12.90
C THR A 171 -13.94 -0.38 12.06
N ILE A 172 -13.18 0.34 11.23
CA ILE A 172 -13.76 1.27 10.25
C ILE A 172 -13.59 0.61 8.88
N PRO A 173 -14.66 0.00 8.33
CA PRO A 173 -14.58 -0.67 7.04
C PRO A 173 -14.22 0.36 5.95
N TYR A 174 -13.38 -0.05 5.00
CA TYR A 174 -12.96 0.76 3.84
C TYR A 174 -12.20 2.06 4.16
N TYR A 175 -11.78 2.30 5.41
CA TYR A 175 -11.06 3.53 5.77
C TYR A 175 -9.83 3.75 4.88
N LYS A 176 -9.03 2.70 4.60
CA LYS A 176 -7.82 2.82 3.77
C LYS A 176 -8.16 3.29 2.35
N LEU A 177 -9.16 2.66 1.74
CA LEU A 177 -9.62 3.00 0.41
C LEU A 177 -10.17 4.43 0.36
N PHE A 178 -10.99 4.81 1.34
CA PHE A 178 -11.52 6.16 1.47
C PHE A 178 -10.41 7.18 1.64
N PHE A 179 -9.48 6.96 2.57
CA PHE A 179 -8.35 7.85 2.83
C PHE A 179 -7.50 8.06 1.58
N TYR A 180 -7.10 6.98 0.90
CA TYR A 180 -6.30 7.08 -0.33
C TYR A 180 -7.07 7.76 -1.47
N SER A 181 -8.36 7.47 -1.63
CA SER A 181 -9.18 8.14 -2.64
C SER A 181 -9.34 9.63 -2.35
N TYR A 182 -9.53 10.01 -1.08
CA TYR A 182 -9.68 11.40 -0.65
C TYR A 182 -8.37 12.17 -0.84
N THR A 183 -7.24 11.62 -0.41
CA THR A 183 -5.95 12.29 -0.57
C THR A 183 -5.56 12.40 -2.04
N PHE A 184 -5.78 11.36 -2.85
CA PHE A 184 -5.48 11.37 -4.27
C PHE A 184 -6.39 12.35 -5.02
N ILE A 185 -7.70 12.11 -5.05
CA ILE A 185 -8.67 12.94 -5.79
C ILE A 185 -8.66 14.37 -5.26
N GLY A 186 -8.56 14.54 -3.94
CA GLY A 186 -8.45 15.85 -3.30
C GLY A 186 -7.23 16.63 -3.78
N SER A 187 -6.04 16.02 -3.83
CA SER A 187 -4.81 16.70 -4.26
C SER A 187 -4.93 17.22 -5.70
N PHE A 188 -5.45 16.42 -6.63
CA PHE A 188 -5.64 16.85 -8.02
C PHE A 188 -6.73 17.92 -8.17
N THR A 189 -7.85 17.75 -7.46
CA THR A 189 -8.96 18.72 -7.49
C THR A 189 -8.51 20.07 -6.95
N PHE A 190 -7.80 20.07 -5.81
CA PHE A 190 -7.30 21.29 -5.20
C PHE A 190 -6.18 21.94 -6.01
N ALA A 191 -5.30 21.16 -6.65
CA ALA A 191 -4.30 21.67 -7.58
C ALA A 191 -4.94 22.39 -8.78
N TRP A 192 -5.96 21.79 -9.38
CA TRP A 192 -6.70 22.41 -10.49
C TRP A 192 -7.43 23.69 -10.07
N ILE A 193 -8.10 23.66 -8.91
CA ILE A 193 -8.82 24.83 -8.38
C ILE A 193 -7.85 25.96 -8.04
N THR A 194 -6.63 25.66 -7.56
CA THR A 194 -5.70 26.71 -7.14
C THR A 194 -5.35 27.71 -8.23
N ASP A 195 -5.34 27.33 -9.51
CA ASP A 195 -5.01 28.25 -10.61
C ASP A 195 -6.01 29.41 -10.75
N TYR A 196 -7.23 29.24 -10.24
CA TYR A 196 -8.29 30.23 -10.30
C TYR A 196 -8.37 31.13 -9.05
N LEU A 197 -7.58 30.88 -8.01
CA LEU A 197 -7.63 31.64 -6.76
C LEU A 197 -6.49 32.67 -6.61
N PRO A 198 -6.74 33.79 -5.90
CA PRO A 198 -5.70 34.71 -5.49
C PRO A 198 -4.76 34.04 -4.46
N THR A 199 -3.55 34.60 -4.27
CA THR A 199 -2.51 34.02 -3.40
C THR A 199 -3.00 33.68 -1.98
N ALA A 200 -3.82 34.55 -1.38
CA ALA A 200 -4.43 34.29 -0.06
C ALA A 200 -5.41 33.11 -0.09
N GLY A 201 -6.18 32.97 -1.17
CA GLY A 201 -7.11 31.86 -1.38
C GLY A 201 -6.39 30.53 -1.54
N LYS A 202 -5.26 30.52 -2.27
CA LYS A 202 -4.40 29.32 -2.42
C LYS A 202 -3.91 28.82 -1.06
N ALA A 203 -3.36 29.72 -0.24
CA ALA A 203 -2.87 29.37 1.10
C ALA A 203 -4.00 28.81 1.98
N CYS A 204 -5.16 29.47 2.02
CA CYS A 204 -6.32 29.02 2.79
C CYS A 204 -6.79 27.62 2.37
N LEU A 205 -6.88 27.37 1.07
CA LEU A 205 -7.33 26.11 0.49
C LEU A 205 -6.37 24.95 0.81
N TRP A 206 -5.06 25.14 0.65
CA TRP A 206 -4.06 24.13 1.01
C TRP A 206 -3.97 23.88 2.51
N ILE A 207 -4.10 24.93 3.35
CA ILE A 207 -4.16 24.77 4.80
C ILE A 207 -5.40 23.96 5.19
N GLY A 208 -6.56 24.27 4.61
CA GLY A 208 -7.80 23.51 4.85
C GLY A 208 -7.64 22.04 4.49
N PHE A 209 -7.07 21.73 3.31
CA PHE A 209 -6.82 20.37 2.88
C PHE A 209 -5.80 19.63 3.77
N ALA A 210 -4.73 20.31 4.19
CA ALA A 210 -3.76 19.72 5.12
C ALA A 210 -4.39 19.41 6.48
N ILE A 211 -5.26 20.30 6.98
CA ILE A 211 -6.00 20.10 8.24
C ILE A 211 -6.95 18.91 8.12
N THR A 212 -7.72 18.79 7.03
CA THR A 212 -8.64 17.65 6.84
C THR A 212 -7.88 16.33 6.72
N CYS A 213 -6.74 16.31 6.02
CA CYS A 213 -5.86 15.14 5.99
C CYS A 213 -5.33 14.77 7.38
N GLY A 214 -4.89 15.76 8.17
CA GLY A 214 -4.46 15.57 9.56
C GLY A 214 -5.57 15.00 10.44
N LEU A 215 -6.80 15.49 10.31
CA LEU A 215 -7.96 14.97 11.03
C LEU A 215 -8.28 13.52 10.62
N LEU A 216 -8.24 13.20 9.33
CA LEU A 216 -8.43 11.83 8.87
C LEU A 216 -7.35 10.92 9.45
N ILE A 217 -6.08 11.32 9.43
CA ILE A 217 -4.96 10.56 10.00
C ILE A 217 -5.19 10.31 11.50
N THR A 218 -5.61 11.32 12.27
CA THR A 218 -5.85 11.15 13.72
C THR A 218 -7.02 10.21 14.04
N ILE A 219 -7.96 10.05 13.12
CA ILE A 219 -9.04 9.06 13.19
C ILE A 219 -8.55 7.63 12.87
N HIS A 220 -7.36 7.47 12.28
CA HIS A 220 -6.85 6.16 11.89
C HIS A 220 -6.68 5.25 13.12
N PRO A 221 -7.32 4.05 13.13
CA PRO A 221 -7.38 3.23 14.34
C PRO A 221 -6.04 2.56 14.69
N SER A 222 -5.01 2.66 13.84
CA SER A 222 -3.63 2.25 14.16
C SER A 222 -2.85 3.27 14.98
N ILE A 223 -3.28 4.53 15.06
CA ILE A 223 -2.64 5.54 15.90
C ILE A 223 -3.07 5.27 17.34
N CYS A 224 -2.27 4.43 17.99
CA CYS A 224 -2.50 3.98 19.36
C CYS A 224 -1.38 4.46 20.27
N THR A 225 -1.75 4.91 21.46
CA THR A 225 -0.80 5.08 22.55
C THR A 225 -0.63 3.77 23.30
N GLU A 226 0.60 3.33 23.51
CA GLU A 226 0.91 2.13 24.29
C GLU A 226 1.16 2.50 25.75
N ARG A 227 0.56 1.75 26.68
CA ARG A 227 0.90 1.79 28.10
C ARG A 227 0.94 0.39 28.68
N MET A 228 1.91 0.12 29.56
CA MET A 228 1.92 -1.08 30.38
C MET A 228 0.90 -0.91 31.50
N ARG A 229 -0.01 -1.87 31.67
CA ARG A 229 -0.96 -1.91 32.78
C ARG A 229 -0.96 -3.30 33.38
N THR A 230 -1.02 -3.37 34.70
CA THR A 230 -1.24 -4.65 35.40
C THR A 230 -2.67 -5.10 35.15
N ASP A 231 -2.82 -6.31 34.65
CA ASP A 231 -4.11 -6.95 34.41
C ASP A 231 -4.79 -7.35 35.72
N GLU A 232 -6.08 -7.70 35.67
CA GLU A 232 -6.86 -8.18 36.82
C GLU A 232 -6.24 -9.44 37.47
N GLY A 233 -5.46 -10.22 36.70
CA GLY A 233 -4.68 -11.36 37.19
C GLY A 233 -3.27 -11.03 37.68
N GLY A 234 -2.92 -9.76 37.91
CA GLY A 234 -1.61 -9.35 38.44
C GLY A 234 -0.43 -9.41 37.46
N LYS A 235 -0.67 -9.81 36.20
CA LYS A 235 0.35 -9.89 35.15
C LYS A 235 0.49 -8.57 34.38
N PRO A 236 1.69 -8.16 33.98
CA PRO A 236 1.86 -6.98 33.13
C PRO A 236 1.32 -7.27 31.72
N ALA A 237 0.36 -6.47 31.26
CA ALA A 237 -0.19 -6.54 29.91
C ALA A 237 0.02 -5.21 29.17
N ARG A 238 0.39 -5.28 27.89
CA ARG A 238 0.53 -4.10 27.04
C ARG A 238 -0.86 -3.67 26.55
N VAL A 239 -1.31 -2.49 26.97
CA VAL A 239 -2.61 -1.93 26.60
C VAL A 239 -2.42 -0.84 25.55
N ARG A 240 -3.04 -1.03 24.38
CA ARG A 240 -3.13 -0.06 23.30
C ARG A 240 -4.44 0.70 23.39
N ARG A 241 -4.40 2.02 23.27
CA ARG A 241 -5.60 2.86 23.21
C ARG A 241 -5.55 3.72 21.95
N PRO A 242 -6.52 3.60 21.03
CA PRO A 242 -6.61 4.50 19.90
C PRO A 242 -6.86 5.93 20.36
N LEU A 243 -6.38 6.90 19.59
CA LEU A 243 -6.52 8.32 19.93
C LEU A 243 -7.98 8.76 19.88
N ILE A 244 -8.65 8.48 18.77
CA ILE A 244 -10.06 8.78 18.53
C ILE A 244 -10.77 7.46 18.21
N GLY A 245 -11.95 7.26 18.79
CA GLY A 245 -12.78 6.09 18.53
C GLY A 245 -14.25 6.48 18.49
N PHE A 246 -14.97 5.93 17.51
CA PHE A 246 -16.40 6.15 17.37
C PHE A 246 -17.17 5.02 18.04
N LYS A 247 -18.18 5.37 18.86
CA LYS A 247 -19.01 4.38 19.57
C LYS A 247 -19.69 3.38 18.62
N ARG A 248 -20.05 3.83 17.41
CA ARG A 248 -20.70 2.99 16.37
C ARG A 248 -19.79 1.90 15.80
N TYR A 249 -18.46 2.08 15.86
CA TYR A 249 -17.47 1.18 15.29
C TYR A 249 -16.76 0.32 16.34
N GLU A 250 -17.26 0.34 17.58
CA GLU A 250 -16.76 -0.46 18.69
C GLU A 250 -17.28 -1.89 18.60
N VAL A 251 -16.35 -2.84 18.64
CA VAL A 251 -16.63 -4.27 18.66
C VAL A 251 -15.93 -4.87 19.89
N ALA A 252 -16.72 -5.39 20.82
CA ALA A 252 -16.20 -6.11 21.98
C ALA A 252 -16.00 -7.59 21.59
N LEU A 253 -14.77 -8.07 21.66
CA LEU A 253 -14.40 -9.44 21.33
C LEU A 253 -13.90 -10.17 22.58
N ASP A 254 -14.30 -11.43 22.77
CA ASP A 254 -13.80 -12.27 23.86
C ASP A 254 -12.34 -12.66 23.57
N VAL A 255 -11.46 -12.47 24.56
CA VAL A 255 -10.03 -12.82 24.45
C VAL A 255 -9.84 -14.32 24.22
N ASP A 256 -10.68 -15.16 24.82
CA ASP A 256 -10.64 -16.61 24.61
C ASP A 256 -10.97 -16.96 23.15
N GLY A 257 -11.94 -16.26 22.55
CA GLY A 257 -12.35 -16.50 21.16
C GLY A 257 -11.29 -16.07 20.16
N ILE A 258 -10.56 -14.99 20.44
CA ILE A 258 -9.41 -14.54 19.63
C ILE A 258 -8.29 -15.59 19.69
N ASN A 259 -7.94 -16.06 20.89
CA ASN A 259 -6.89 -17.06 21.08
C ASN A 259 -7.23 -18.41 20.41
N ASN A 260 -8.51 -18.76 20.39
CA ASN A 260 -9.02 -19.96 19.72
C ASN A 260 -9.25 -19.77 18.21
N GLY A 261 -8.92 -18.61 17.64
CA GLY A 261 -9.06 -18.35 16.20
C GLY A 261 -10.50 -18.27 15.71
N LEU A 262 -11.47 -18.02 16.60
CA LEU A 262 -12.90 -17.93 16.25
C LEU A 262 -13.26 -16.68 15.44
N TYR A 263 -12.36 -15.69 15.38
CA TYR A 263 -12.56 -14.44 14.67
C TYR A 263 -11.55 -14.32 13.52
N GLY A 264 -12.00 -14.57 12.30
CA GLY A 264 -11.28 -14.31 11.05
C GLY A 264 -12.14 -13.45 10.13
N ALA A 265 -11.51 -12.66 9.25
CA ALA A 265 -12.27 -12.02 8.18
C ALA A 265 -12.77 -13.11 7.21
N THR A 266 -13.96 -12.92 6.66
CA THR A 266 -14.57 -13.77 5.61
C THR A 266 -13.66 -13.99 4.40
N ASP A 267 -12.68 -13.10 4.24
CA ASP A 267 -11.79 -12.99 3.10
C ASP A 267 -10.45 -13.73 3.35
N GLY A 268 -10.33 -14.46 4.48
CA GLY A 268 -9.11 -15.15 4.91
C GLY A 268 -8.02 -14.24 5.46
N ASN A 269 -8.27 -12.92 5.51
CA ASN A 269 -7.31 -11.93 5.96
C ASN A 269 -7.53 -11.62 7.45
N SER A 270 -6.83 -12.33 8.35
CA SER A 270 -6.87 -12.02 9.78
C SER A 270 -6.30 -10.62 10.03
N ASP A 271 -7.07 -9.70 10.60
CA ASP A 271 -6.53 -8.41 11.02
C ASP A 271 -5.36 -8.66 11.97
N LEU A 272 -4.15 -8.22 11.59
CA LEU A 272 -2.90 -8.45 12.31
C LEU A 272 -2.99 -8.01 13.79
N ARG A 273 -3.90 -7.07 14.08
CA ARG A 273 -4.17 -6.53 15.42
C ARG A 273 -4.91 -7.51 16.34
N LEU A 274 -5.56 -8.54 15.80
CA LEU A 274 -6.20 -9.58 16.61
C LEU A 274 -5.17 -10.53 17.20
N HIS A 275 -3.99 -10.65 16.58
CA HIS A 275 -2.97 -11.64 16.95
C HIS A 275 -1.67 -11.02 17.48
N ASP A 276 -1.65 -9.71 17.74
CA ASP A 276 -0.47 -8.98 18.21
C ASP A 276 -0.17 -9.16 19.72
N GLY A 277 -1.01 -9.92 20.43
CA GLY A 277 -0.89 -10.15 21.87
C GLY A 277 -1.16 -8.93 22.74
N CYS A 278 -1.60 -7.81 22.16
CA CYS A 278 -1.91 -6.58 22.88
C CYS A 278 -3.39 -6.51 23.27
N ARG A 279 -3.67 -5.83 24.39
CA ARG A 279 -5.05 -5.51 24.79
C ARG A 279 -5.43 -4.14 24.29
N TYR A 280 -6.48 -4.03 23.52
CA TYR A 280 -7.12 -2.80 23.10
C TYR A 280 -8.17 -2.34 24.11
N GLY A 281 -7.95 -1.15 24.66
CA GLY A 281 -8.90 -0.47 25.53
C GLY A 281 -9.72 0.58 24.78
N TYR A 282 -10.66 1.21 25.50
CA TYR A 282 -11.40 2.37 25.01
C TYR A 282 -10.48 3.47 24.47
N ALA A 283 -10.95 4.14 23.42
CA ALA A 283 -10.27 5.29 22.84
C ALA A 283 -10.08 6.42 23.86
N ARG A 284 -9.04 7.26 23.66
CA ARG A 284 -8.82 8.44 24.51
C ARG A 284 -9.93 9.47 24.36
N ILE A 285 -10.33 9.74 23.12
CA ILE A 285 -11.46 10.59 22.78
C ILE A 285 -12.51 9.69 22.16
N ARG A 286 -13.66 9.57 22.83
CA ARG A 286 -14.79 8.75 22.39
C ARG A 286 -15.87 9.69 21.85
N ILE A 287 -16.16 9.55 20.56
CA ILE A 287 -17.19 10.30 19.83
C ILE A 287 -18.36 9.36 19.54
#